data_AF-A0A354CLY7-F1
#
_entry.id   AF-A0A354CLY7-F1
#
_cell.length_a   1.000
_cell.length_b   1.000
_cell.length_c   1.000
_cell.angle_alpha   90.00
_cell.angle_beta   90.00
_cell.angle_gamma   90.00
#
_symmetry.space_group_name_H-M   'P 1'
#
loop_
_entity.id
_entity.type
_entity.pdbx_description
1 polymer ?
#
loop_
_entity_poly.entity_id
_entity_poly.type
_entity_poly.pdbx_seq_one_letter_code
_entity_poly.pdbx_strand_id
1 'polypeptide(L)'
;HDDLIKAEQSLMTVIDELDNGMRIQFKAKFEEIKTEFDKVFRELFGGGRGTIELVEGEDILEAGIVIISQPPGKKLQNMMQLSG
;
A
#
# COMPACT_ATOMS: atom_id res chain seq x y z
N HIS A 1 22.41 16.18 -31.59
CA HIS A 1 22.68 16.14 -30.14
C HIS A 1 21.39 16.47 -29.40
N ASP A 2 20.71 17.55 -29.80
CA ASP A 2 19.43 17.99 -29.22
C ASP A 2 18.27 16.98 -29.32
N ASP A 3 18.18 16.18 -30.38
CA ASP A 3 17.10 15.21 -30.53
C ASP A 3 17.17 14.08 -29.50
N LEU A 4 18.38 13.70 -29.09
CA LEU A 4 18.59 12.66 -28.09
C LEU A 4 18.21 13.17 -26.69
N ILE A 5 18.55 14.44 -26.40
CA ILE A 5 18.16 15.11 -25.15
C ILE A 5 16.64 15.29 -25.08
N LYS A 6 15.98 15.68 -26.18
CA LYS A 6 14.52 15.80 -26.24
C LYS A 6 13.82 14.45 -26.07
N ALA A 7 14.35 13.40 -26.68
CA ALA A 7 13.80 12.05 -26.53
C ALA A 7 13.94 11.54 -25.07
N GLU A 8 15.09 11.78 -24.45
CA GLU A 8 15.32 11.46 -23.03
C GLU A 8 14.31 12.18 -22.11
N GLN A 9 14.15 13.49 -22.29
CA GLN A 9 13.18 14.28 -21.51
C GLN A 9 11.75 13.77 -21.69
N SER A 10 11.36 13.46 -22.92
CA SER A 10 10.03 12.91 -23.20
C SER A 10 9.81 11.55 -22.51
N LEU A 11 10.83 10.69 -22.46
CA LEU A 11 10.74 9.40 -21.78
C LEU A 11 10.62 9.59 -20.26
N MET A 12 11.36 10.53 -19.68
CA MET A 12 11.25 10.84 -18.25
C MET A 12 9.85 11.36 -17.89
N THR A 13 9.26 12.23 -18.71
CA THR A 13 7.87 12.68 -18.50
C THR A 13 6.89 11.50 -18.54
N VAL A 14 7.04 10.57 -19.48
CA VAL A 14 6.16 9.40 -19.56
C VAL A 14 6.31 8.50 -18.34
N ILE A 15 7.53 8.31 -17.82
CA ILE A 15 7.77 7.55 -16.60
C ILE A 15 7.08 8.22 -15.41
N ASP A 16 7.22 9.54 -15.26
CA ASP A 16 6.58 10.29 -14.17
C ASP A 16 5.04 10.19 -14.23
N GLU A 17 4.45 10.24 -15.43
CA GLU A 17 3.01 10.06 -15.62
C GLU A 17 2.55 8.66 -15.23
N LEU A 18 3.31 7.62 -15.61
CA LEU A 18 3.04 6.24 -15.26
C LEU A 18 3.11 6.02 -13.76
N ASP A 19 4.18 6.49 -13.12
CA ASP A 19 4.37 6.35 -11.69
C ASP A 19 3.23 7.04 -10.91
N ASN A 20 2.83 8.24 -11.31
CA ASN A 20 1.69 8.93 -10.72
C ASN A 20 0.38 8.14 -10.88
N GLY A 21 0.15 7.58 -12.07
CA GLY A 21 -1.00 6.70 -12.32
C GLY A 21 -0.99 5.46 -11.42
N MET A 22 0.18 4.85 -11.23
CA MET A 22 0.37 3.69 -10.36
C MET A 22 0.11 4.03 -8.89
N ARG A 23 0.63 5.16 -8.39
CA ARG A 23 0.40 5.62 -7.01
C ARG A 23 -1.09 5.80 -6.71
N ILE A 24 -1.83 6.41 -7.64
CA ILE A 24 -3.28 6.63 -7.49
C ILE A 24 -4.02 5.29 -7.46
N GLN A 25 -3.74 4.40 -8.41
CA GLN A 25 -4.41 3.11 -8.51
C GLN A 25 -4.10 2.21 -7.31
N PHE A 26 -2.84 2.15 -6.89
CA PHE A 26 -2.43 1.39 -5.73
C PHE A 26 -3.14 1.90 -4.46
N LYS A 27 -3.12 3.21 -4.21
CA LYS A 27 -3.80 3.79 -3.03
C LYS A 27 -5.28 3.43 -2.99
N ALA A 28 -5.98 3.56 -4.12
CA ALA A 28 -7.40 3.22 -4.20
C ALA A 28 -7.64 1.74 -3.87
N LYS A 29 -6.84 0.84 -4.46
CA LYS A 29 -6.98 -0.60 -4.22
C LYS A 29 -6.55 -1.01 -2.83
N PHE A 30 -5.53 -0.37 -2.27
CA PHE A 30 -5.09 -0.62 -0.90
C PHE A 30 -6.18 -0.30 0.12
N GLU A 31 -6.91 0.81 -0.04
CA GLU A 31 -8.05 1.15 0.83
C GLU A 31 -9.22 0.16 0.71
N GLU A 32 -9.49 -0.34 -0.50
CA GLU A 32 -10.47 -1.42 -0.71
C GLU A 32 -10.06 -2.69 0.05
N ILE A 33 -8.79 -3.11 -0.10
CA ILE A 33 -8.24 -4.29 0.59
C ILE A 33 -8.25 -4.09 2.11
N LYS A 34 -7.89 -2.89 2.60
CA LYS A 34 -7.89 -2.55 4.02
C LYS A 34 -9.26 -2.70 4.66
N THR A 35 -10.30 -2.25 3.95
CA THR A 35 -11.69 -2.38 4.40
C THR A 35 -12.11 -3.84 4.44
N GLU A 36 -11.75 -4.62 3.43
CA GLU A 36 -12.14 -6.04 3.38
C GLU A 36 -11.36 -6.88 4.39
N PHE A 37 -10.10 -6.54 4.64
CA PHE A 37 -9.26 -7.21 5.63
C PHE A 37 -9.88 -7.16 7.03
N ASP A 38 -10.41 -6.01 7.49
CA ASP A 38 -11.06 -5.92 8.80
C ASP A 38 -12.30 -6.83 8.91
N LYS A 39 -13.10 -6.91 7.83
CA LYS A 39 -14.28 -7.78 7.80
C LYS A 39 -13.88 -9.24 7.91
N VAL A 40 -12.99 -9.70 7.03
CA VAL A 40 -12.50 -11.07 7.01
C VAL A 40 -11.83 -11.43 8.33
N PHE A 41 -11.04 -10.51 8.90
CA PHE A 41 -10.42 -10.70 10.21
C PHE A 41 -11.47 -10.93 11.30
N ARG A 42 -12.51 -10.09 11.38
CA ARG A 42 -13.57 -10.25 12.39
C ARG A 42 -14.33 -11.55 12.24
N GLU A 43 -14.61 -11.98 11.01
CA GLU A 43 -15.27 -13.25 10.74
C GLU A 43 -14.41 -14.44 11.18
N LEU A 44 -13.10 -14.42 10.89
CA LEU A 44 -12.17 -15.48 11.26
C LEU A 44 -11.94 -15.58 12.77
N PHE A 45 -11.87 -14.44 13.47
CA PHE A 45 -11.54 -14.39 14.90
C PHE A 45 -12.77 -14.24 15.82
N GLY A 46 -13.99 -14.21 15.26
CA GLY A 46 -15.23 -14.05 16.04
C GLY A 46 -15.35 -12.69 16.71
N GLY A 47 -14.75 -11.64 16.14
CA GLY A 47 -14.71 -10.28 16.66
C GLY A 47 -13.32 -9.65 16.59
N GLY A 48 -13.11 -8.58 17.36
CA GLY A 48 -11.85 -7.82 17.31
C GLY A 48 -11.80 -6.84 16.13
N ARG A 49 -10.58 -6.43 15.74
CA ARG A 49 -10.32 -5.58 14.57
C ARG A 49 -8.99 -5.96 13.93
N GLY A 50 -8.92 -5.88 12.60
CA GLY A 50 -7.68 -6.05 11.85
C GLY A 50 -7.56 -4.95 10.82
N THR A 51 -6.36 -4.43 10.60
CA THR A 51 -6.10 -3.44 9.57
C THR A 51 -4.72 -3.60 8.98
N ILE A 52 -4.54 -3.06 7.78
CA ILE A 52 -3.25 -2.97 7.10
C ILE A 52 -2.88 -1.50 6.94
N GLU A 53 -1.59 -1.21 7.07
CA GLU A 53 -1.03 0.11 6.86
C GLU A 53 0.27 0.00 6.06
N LEU A 54 0.64 1.07 5.36
CA LEU A 54 1.92 1.15 4.70
C LEU A 54 2.98 1.57 5.71
N VAL A 55 4.21 1.08 5.55
CA VAL A 55 5.34 1.53 6.35
C VAL A 55 5.53 3.03 6.14
N GLU A 56 5.57 3.78 7.25
CA GLU A 56 5.70 5.24 7.19
C GLU A 56 7.07 5.66 6.65
N GLY A 57 7.07 6.69 5.81
CA GLY A 57 8.30 7.29 5.27
C GLY A 57 8.82 6.67 3.97
N GLU A 58 8.16 5.65 3.44
CA GLU A 58 8.49 5.02 2.16
C GLU A 58 7.57 5.52 1.03
N ASP A 59 8.05 5.51 -0.23
CA ASP A 59 7.17 5.76 -1.38
C ASP A 59 6.15 4.64 -1.46
N ILE A 60 4.88 4.96 -1.75
CA ILE A 60 3.80 3.98 -1.84
C ILE A 60 4.06 2.83 -2.84
N LEU A 61 4.90 3.04 -3.85
CA LEU A 61 5.30 2.00 -4.81
C LEU A 61 6.38 1.06 -4.27
N GLU A 62 7.09 1.46 -3.22
CA GLU A 62 8.17 0.70 -2.57
C GLU A 62 7.82 0.27 -1.15
N ALA A 63 6.76 0.85 -0.57
CA ALA A 63 6.44 0.73 0.84
C ALA A 63 6.03 -0.70 1.22
N GLY A 64 6.63 -1.20 2.31
CA GLY A 64 6.16 -2.42 2.94
C GLY A 64 4.73 -2.29 3.49
N ILE A 65 4.06 -3.42 3.72
CA ILE A 65 2.74 -3.46 4.38
C ILE A 65 2.88 -4.03 5.79
N VAL A 66 2.38 -3.31 6.79
CA VAL A 66 2.25 -3.76 8.18
C VAL A 66 0.83 -4.21 8.47
N ILE A 67 0.70 -5.33 9.18
CA ILE A 67 -0.59 -5.82 9.68
C ILE A 67 -0.72 -5.47 11.16
N ILE A 68 -1.76 -4.72 11.49
CA ILE A 68 -2.12 -4.36 12.85
C ILE A 68 -3.41 -5.08 13.21
N SER A 69 -3.41 -5.80 14.34
CA SER A 69 -4.60 -6.53 14.75
C SER A 69 -4.87 -6.42 16.25
N GLN A 70 -6.14 -6.58 16.58
CA GLN A 70 -6.64 -6.62 17.94
C GLN A 70 -7.68 -7.76 18.04
N PRO A 71 -7.25 -8.97 18.44
CA PRO A 71 -8.18 -10.07 18.69
C PRO A 71 -9.16 -9.75 19.84
N PRO A 72 -10.32 -10.45 19.93
CA PRO A 72 -11.26 -10.28 21.03
C PRO A 72 -10.58 -10.42 22.40
N GLY A 73 -10.75 -9.42 23.27
CA GLY A 73 -10.20 -9.46 24.63
C GLY A 73 -8.67 -9.26 24.74
N LYS A 74 -7.97 -8.94 23.64
CA LYS A 74 -6.53 -8.65 23.64
C LYS A 74 -6.24 -7.20 23.27
N LYS A 75 -5.02 -6.74 23.62
CA LYS A 75 -4.49 -5.43 23.19
C LYS A 75 -4.11 -5.49 21.72
N LEU A 76 -3.98 -4.32 21.11
CA LEU A 76 -3.51 -4.12 19.75
C LEU A 76 -2.05 -4.58 19.61
N GLN A 77 -1.75 -5.34 18.56
CA GLN A 77 -0.44 -5.94 18.28
C GLN A 77 -0.10 -5.79 16.79
N ASN A 78 1.17 -5.53 16.50
CA ASN A 78 1.69 -5.61 15.13
C ASN A 78 2.03 -7.09 14.85
N MET A 79 1.37 -7.69 13.86
CA MET A 79 1.48 -9.12 13.61
C MET A 79 2.65 -9.46 12.70
N MET A 80 2.80 -8.77 11.56
CA MET A 80 3.80 -9.08 10.53
C MET A 80 4.06 -7.87 9.63
N GLN A 81 5.29 -7.75 9.13
CA GLN A 81 5.68 -6.91 7.99
C GLN A 81 5.76 -7.79 6.74
N LEU A 82 5.06 -7.40 5.68
CA LEU A 82 5.20 -7.98 4.35
C LEU A 82 6.03 -7.00 3.51
N SER A 83 7.30 -7.32 3.29
CA SER A 83 8.15 -6.66 2.28
C SER A 83 8.18 -7.56 1.06
N GLY A 84 7.68 -7.07 -0.07
CA GLY A 84 7.78 -7.71 -1.39
C GLY A 84 8.72 -6.92 -2.27
#